data_AF-A0A453P5X3-F1
#
_entry.id   AF-A0A453P5X3-F1
#
_cell.length_a   1.000
_cell.length_b   1.000
_cell.length_c   1.000
_cell.angle_alpha   90.00
_cell.angle_beta   90.00
_cell.angle_gamma   90.00
#
_symmetry.space_group_name_H-M   'P 1'
#
loop_
_entity.id
_entity.type
_entity.pdbx_description
1 polymer ?
#
loop_
_entity_poly.entity_id
_entity_poly.type
_entity_poly.pdbx_seq_one_letter_code
_entity_poly.pdbx_strand_id
1 'polypeptide(L)'
;GSTCGACGYGTLVDVVPMKARVGAVSPVLFKAGEGCGACYKVRCLDRGICSRRAVTVIVTDECPGGYCSLGRTHFDLSGAAFGRLAVAGHGGQLRNRGEISVVFRRTPCKYRGKNIAFRVVEGSTSFWLSLLVEFEDGDGDIGSMQLKQVNKRSAPLCR
;
A
#
# COMPACT_ATOMS: atom_id res chain seq x y z
N GLY A 1 -1.55 -2.90 -10.01
CA GLY A 1 -1.50 -3.76 -8.84
C GLY A 1 -2.32 -4.96 -9.19
N SER A 2 -1.97 -6.12 -8.67
CA SER A 2 -2.78 -7.32 -8.81
C SER A 2 -3.80 -7.37 -7.68
N THR A 3 -4.92 -8.07 -7.88
CA THR A 3 -5.94 -8.29 -6.85
C THR A 3 -5.50 -9.27 -5.76
N CYS A 4 -4.39 -9.99 -5.96
CA CYS A 4 -3.87 -11.01 -5.05
C CYS A 4 -2.69 -10.52 -4.18
N GLY A 5 -2.63 -9.23 -3.86
CA GLY A 5 -1.53 -8.70 -3.05
C GLY A 5 -1.51 -9.21 -1.61
N ALA A 6 -0.33 -9.26 -1.00
CA ALA A 6 -0.07 -9.79 0.35
C ALA A 6 -0.89 -9.11 1.46
N CYS A 7 -1.36 -7.88 1.26
CA CYS A 7 -2.21 -7.17 2.23
C CYS A 7 -3.71 -7.54 2.14
N GLY A 8 -4.12 -8.37 1.18
CA GLY A 8 -5.50 -8.87 1.10
C GLY A 8 -6.55 -7.86 0.60
N TYR A 9 -6.15 -6.68 0.12
CA TYR A 9 -7.11 -5.64 -0.33
C TYR A 9 -7.97 -6.03 -1.54
N GLY A 10 -7.60 -7.06 -2.31
CA GLY A 10 -8.47 -7.56 -3.38
C GLY A 10 -8.68 -6.54 -4.50
N THR A 11 -9.92 -6.43 -4.95
CA THR A 11 -10.34 -5.47 -6.01
C THR A 11 -10.30 -4.01 -5.58
N LEU A 12 -10.08 -3.71 -4.29
CA LEU A 12 -9.96 -2.33 -3.79
C LEU A 12 -8.82 -1.56 -4.43
N VAL A 13 -7.78 -2.26 -4.89
CA VAL A 13 -6.61 -1.65 -5.53
C VAL A 13 -6.95 -0.88 -6.80
N ASP A 14 -8.06 -1.24 -7.48
CA ASP A 14 -8.46 -0.65 -8.76
C ASP A 14 -9.54 0.43 -8.62
N VAL A 15 -10.26 0.49 -7.50
CA VAL A 15 -11.35 1.44 -7.26
C VAL A 15 -10.94 2.61 -6.36
N VAL A 16 -11.75 3.68 -6.36
CA VAL A 16 -11.53 4.83 -5.47
C VAL A 16 -11.72 4.37 -4.02
N PRO A 17 -10.79 4.71 -3.09
CA PRO A 17 -9.78 5.78 -3.20
C PRO A 17 -8.38 5.36 -3.68
N MET A 18 -8.07 4.08 -3.79
CA MET A 18 -6.75 3.61 -4.21
C MET A 18 -6.48 3.88 -5.70
N LYS A 19 -7.44 3.55 -6.58
CA LYS A 19 -7.44 3.86 -8.03
C LYS A 19 -6.08 3.62 -8.70
N ALA A 20 -5.55 2.43 -8.50
CA ALA A 20 -4.24 1.98 -8.94
C ALA A 20 -3.06 2.86 -8.48
N ARG A 21 -3.19 3.66 -7.41
CA ARG A 21 -2.07 4.35 -6.73
C ARG A 21 -1.45 3.44 -5.67
N VAL A 22 -1.13 2.23 -6.08
CA VAL A 22 -0.68 1.14 -5.21
C VAL A 22 0.69 0.64 -5.65
N GLY A 23 1.40 -0.01 -4.75
CA GLY A 23 2.67 -0.67 -5.04
C GLY A 23 2.98 -1.80 -4.06
N ALA A 24 3.80 -2.73 -4.53
CA ALA A 24 4.51 -3.67 -3.68
C ALA A 24 5.79 -3.02 -3.18
N VAL A 25 6.24 -3.38 -1.98
CA VAL A 25 7.49 -2.85 -1.41
C VAL A 25 8.41 -3.97 -0.97
N SER A 26 9.71 -3.67 -0.93
CA SER A 26 10.72 -4.58 -0.37
C SER A 26 10.39 -4.99 1.06
N PRO A 27 10.89 -6.14 1.56
CA PRO A 27 10.65 -6.61 2.93
C PRO A 27 11.00 -5.58 4.02
N VAL A 28 11.99 -4.72 3.77
CA VAL A 28 12.40 -3.62 4.69
C VAL A 28 11.26 -2.64 4.98
N LEU A 29 10.40 -2.37 3.99
CA LEU A 29 9.26 -1.47 4.11
C LEU A 29 7.97 -2.23 4.40
N PHE A 30 7.86 -3.47 3.92
CA PHE A 30 6.69 -4.32 4.15
C PHE A 30 6.60 -4.80 5.59
N LYS A 31 7.74 -5.10 6.23
CA LYS A 31 7.86 -5.45 7.65
C LYS A 31 6.87 -6.54 8.08
N ALA A 32 6.83 -7.64 7.34
CA ALA A 32 5.93 -8.77 7.60
C ALA A 32 4.45 -8.34 7.78
N GLY A 33 3.99 -7.40 6.94
CA GLY A 33 2.61 -6.92 6.93
C GLY A 33 2.37 -5.65 7.74
N GLU A 34 3.31 -5.19 8.59
CA GLU A 34 3.17 -3.89 9.27
C GLU A 34 3.10 -2.71 8.30
N GLY A 35 3.71 -2.84 7.13
CA GLY A 35 3.65 -1.83 6.08
C GLY A 35 2.33 -1.79 5.33
N CYS A 36 1.42 -2.75 5.51
CA CYS A 36 0.14 -2.77 4.80
C CYS A 36 -0.69 -1.53 5.12
N GLY A 37 -1.22 -0.90 4.08
CA GLY A 37 -2.02 0.33 4.19
C GLY A 37 -1.19 1.61 4.33
N ALA A 38 0.12 1.52 4.62
CA ALA A 38 0.98 2.69 4.76
C ALA A 38 1.08 3.51 3.45
N CYS A 39 1.13 4.83 3.58
CA CYS A 39 1.26 5.75 2.46
C CYS A 39 2.64 6.39 2.35
N TYR A 40 3.14 6.48 1.12
CA TYR A 40 4.40 7.13 0.79
C TYR A 40 4.22 8.16 -0.31
N LYS A 41 4.87 9.32 -0.18
CA LYS A 41 5.07 10.23 -1.31
C LYS A 41 6.36 9.81 -2.01
N VAL A 42 6.23 9.39 -3.27
CA VAL A 42 7.34 8.99 -4.12
C VAL A 42 7.54 10.03 -5.22
N ARG A 43 8.78 10.42 -5.49
CA ARG A 43 9.14 11.36 -6.56
C ARG A 43 10.37 10.86 -7.29
N CYS A 44 10.29 10.86 -8.62
CA CYS A 44 11.45 10.56 -9.45
C CYS A 44 12.43 11.75 -9.53
N LEU A 45 13.71 11.45 -9.77
CA LEU A 45 14.81 12.42 -9.78
C LEU A 45 15.23 12.93 -11.17
N ASP A 46 14.92 12.21 -12.24
CA ASP A 46 15.32 12.62 -13.60
C ASP A 46 14.55 13.87 -14.05
N ARG A 47 15.25 15.00 -14.17
CA ARG A 47 14.65 16.29 -14.53
C ARG A 47 14.12 16.36 -15.96
N GLY A 48 14.58 15.51 -16.88
CA GLY A 48 14.16 15.52 -18.28
C GLY A 48 12.77 14.90 -18.49
N ILE A 49 12.34 14.00 -17.60
CA ILE A 49 11.09 13.24 -17.78
C ILE A 49 10.19 13.24 -16.54
N CYS A 50 10.75 13.45 -15.35
CA CYS A 50 9.99 13.32 -14.11
C CYS A 50 9.28 14.61 -13.71
N SER A 51 8.06 14.43 -13.24
CA SER A 51 7.25 15.49 -12.69
C SER A 51 7.89 16.03 -11.41
N ARG A 52 7.76 17.35 -11.20
CA ARG A 52 8.13 17.98 -9.92
C ARG A 52 7.21 17.55 -8.78
N ARG A 53 6.02 17.01 -9.07
CA ARG A 53 5.04 16.59 -8.07
C ARG A 53 5.33 15.15 -7.63
N ALA A 54 5.29 14.91 -6.32
CA ALA A 54 5.31 13.56 -5.78
C ALA A 54 3.95 12.88 -5.95
N VAL A 55 3.97 11.57 -6.15
CA VAL A 55 2.80 10.70 -6.21
C VAL A 55 2.64 10.02 -4.85
N THR A 56 1.44 10.07 -4.27
CA THR A 56 1.12 9.24 -3.10
C THR A 56 0.85 7.81 -3.57
N VAL A 57 1.56 6.86 -2.98
CA VAL A 57 1.45 5.42 -3.20
C VAL A 57 1.02 4.77 -1.89
N ILE A 58 0.08 3.83 -1.99
CA ILE A 58 -0.40 3.01 -0.88
C ILE A 58 0.28 1.64 -1.00
N VAL A 59 0.80 1.12 0.10
CA VAL A 59 1.40 -0.21 0.15
C VAL A 59 0.28 -1.25 0.23
N THR A 60 0.23 -2.15 -0.74
CA THR A 60 -0.81 -3.18 -0.82
C THR A 60 -0.26 -4.58 -1.00
N ASP A 61 1.06 -4.73 -1.11
CA ASP A 61 1.70 -5.98 -1.47
C ASP A 61 3.19 -5.99 -1.06
N GLU A 62 3.79 -7.18 -1.09
CA GLU A 62 5.22 -7.40 -0.84
C GLU A 62 5.91 -7.83 -2.14
N CYS A 63 7.12 -7.31 -2.36
CA CYS A 63 8.02 -7.80 -3.39
C CYS A 63 9.27 -8.37 -2.69
N PRO A 64 9.37 -9.70 -2.49
CA PRO A 64 10.50 -10.27 -1.73
C PRO A 64 11.73 -10.57 -2.60
N GLY A 65 11.55 -10.69 -3.92
CA GLY A 65 12.56 -11.17 -4.87
C GLY A 65 13.20 -10.10 -5.76
N GLY A 66 14.25 -10.48 -6.47
CA GLY A 66 14.86 -9.69 -7.55
C GLY A 66 15.34 -8.31 -7.08
N TYR A 67 14.83 -7.25 -7.72
CA TYR A 67 15.18 -5.86 -7.43
C TYR A 67 14.83 -5.41 -6.00
N CYS A 68 13.93 -6.14 -5.33
CA CYS A 68 13.49 -5.86 -3.97
C CYS A 68 14.26 -6.62 -2.89
N SER A 69 15.21 -7.48 -3.29
CA SER A 69 16.03 -8.28 -2.38
C SER A 69 17.28 -7.51 -1.88
N LEU A 70 18.08 -8.16 -1.04
CA LEU A 70 19.38 -7.65 -0.54
C LEU A 70 19.30 -6.46 0.43
N GLY A 71 18.17 -6.30 1.13
CA GLY A 71 18.01 -5.25 2.15
C GLY A 71 17.91 -3.83 1.58
N ARG A 72 17.74 -3.68 0.26
CA ARG A 72 17.51 -2.38 -0.38
C ARG A 72 16.05 -1.97 -0.19
N THR A 73 15.80 -0.68 -0.01
CA THR A 73 14.45 -0.13 -0.09
C THR A 73 14.03 -0.04 -1.55
N HIS A 74 13.00 -0.79 -1.95
CA HIS A 74 12.49 -0.82 -3.32
C HIS A 74 10.96 -0.68 -3.34
N PHE A 75 10.46 0.00 -4.38
CA PHE A 75 9.04 0.15 -4.67
C PHE A 75 8.75 -0.44 -6.05
N ASP A 76 7.99 -1.53 -6.09
CA ASP A 76 7.44 -2.06 -7.33
C ASP A 76 6.03 -1.50 -7.54
N LEU A 77 5.98 -0.40 -8.28
CA LEU A 77 4.77 0.41 -8.42
C LEU A 77 3.86 -0.14 -9.51
N SER A 78 2.55 0.03 -9.34
CA SER A 78 1.63 -0.17 -10.46
C SER A 78 2.02 0.72 -11.66
N GLY A 79 1.75 0.25 -12.89
CA GLY A 79 2.02 1.06 -14.09
C GLY A 79 1.33 2.44 -14.08
N ALA A 80 0.19 2.56 -13.39
CA ALA A 80 -0.51 3.83 -13.20
C ALA A 80 0.20 4.75 -12.18
N ALA A 81 0.72 4.20 -11.08
CA ALA A 81 1.51 4.96 -10.10
C ALA A 81 2.86 5.38 -10.68
N PHE A 82 3.57 4.44 -11.33
CA PHE A 82 4.85 4.68 -11.99
C PHE A 82 4.73 5.74 -13.10
N GLY A 83 3.73 5.62 -13.98
CA GLY A 83 3.50 6.58 -15.05
C GLY A 83 3.16 8.00 -14.56
N ARG A 84 2.57 8.14 -13.37
CA ARG A 84 2.27 9.45 -12.76
C ARG A 84 3.51 10.16 -12.19
N LEU A 85 4.65 9.47 -12.07
CA LEU A 85 5.92 10.10 -11.73
C LEU A 85 6.48 10.93 -12.88
N ALA A 86 6.02 10.69 -14.12
CA ALA A 86 6.45 11.44 -15.30
C ALA A 86 5.66 12.75 -15.46
N VAL A 87 6.19 13.68 -16.24
CA VAL A 87 5.40 14.80 -16.78
C VAL A 87 4.25 14.27 -17.65
N ALA A 88 3.20 15.08 -17.80
CA ALA A 88 2.00 14.68 -18.54
C ALA A 88 2.36 14.23 -19.96
N GLY A 89 1.83 13.08 -20.38
CA GLY A 89 2.12 12.48 -21.70
C GLY A 89 3.40 11.63 -21.78
N HIS A 90 4.28 11.65 -20.77
CA HIS A 90 5.54 10.87 -20.78
C HIS A 90 5.52 9.62 -19.89
N GLY A 91 4.36 9.25 -19.35
CA GLY A 91 4.23 8.06 -18.49
C GLY A 91 4.66 6.77 -19.18
N GLY A 92 4.41 6.61 -20.49
CA GLY A 92 4.88 5.45 -21.25
C GLY A 92 6.40 5.41 -21.39
N GLN A 93 7.01 6.54 -21.75
CA GLN A 93 8.46 6.66 -21.87
C GLN A 93 9.16 6.38 -20.53
N LEU A 94 8.60 6.85 -19.41
CA LEU A 94 9.16 6.58 -18.09
C LEU A 94 9.09 5.09 -17.78
N ARG A 95 7.93 4.44 -18.00
CA ARG A 95 7.76 2.98 -17.78
C ARG A 95 8.74 2.14 -18.59
N ASN A 96 9.08 2.56 -19.80
CA ASN A 96 10.05 1.85 -20.65
C ASN A 96 11.48 1.83 -20.08
N ARG A 97 11.78 2.65 -19.07
CA ARG A 97 13.08 2.61 -18.37
C ARG A 97 13.20 1.44 -17.39
N GLY A 98 12.09 0.80 -17.01
CA GLY A 98 12.07 -0.30 -16.06
C GLY A 98 12.35 0.17 -14.63
N GLU A 99 13.62 0.32 -14.28
CA GLU A 99 14.09 0.74 -12.96
C GLU A 99 14.53 2.22 -12.98
N ILE A 100 14.08 3.01 -11.98
CA ILE A 100 14.48 4.41 -11.83
C ILE A 100 14.79 4.73 -10.37
N SER A 101 15.73 5.65 -10.16
CA SER A 101 15.99 6.18 -8.82
C SER A 101 14.89 7.16 -8.40
N VAL A 102 14.37 6.96 -7.19
CA VAL A 102 13.33 7.79 -6.59
C VAL A 102 13.77 8.27 -5.21
N VAL A 103 13.18 9.38 -4.78
CA VAL A 103 13.15 9.77 -3.37
C VAL A 103 11.75 9.57 -2.84
N PHE A 104 11.65 9.10 -1.61
CA PHE A 104 10.37 8.85 -0.97
C PHE A 104 10.37 9.31 0.48
N ARG A 105 9.17 9.56 1.00
CA ARG A 105 8.94 9.78 2.43
C ARG A 105 7.59 9.22 2.83
N ARG A 106 7.48 8.73 4.06
CA ARG A 106 6.20 8.35 4.64
C ARG A 106 5.30 9.59 4.75
N THR A 107 4.01 9.44 4.52
CA THR A 107 3.01 10.51 4.60
C THR A 107 1.72 9.96 5.17
N PRO A 108 0.88 10.79 5.81
CA PRO A 108 -0.46 10.37 6.15
C PRO A 108 -1.27 9.98 4.91
N CYS A 109 -1.95 8.84 4.98
CA CYS A 109 -3.02 8.44 4.07
C CYS A 109 -4.20 9.42 4.17
N LYS A 110 -4.92 9.58 3.06
CA LYS A 110 -6.06 10.50 2.93
C LYS A 110 -7.19 9.85 2.14
N TYR A 111 -8.16 9.28 2.85
CA TYR A 111 -9.31 8.60 2.25
C TYR A 111 -10.59 9.44 2.32
N ARG A 112 -10.65 10.52 1.52
CA ARG A 112 -11.79 11.45 1.52
C ARG A 112 -13.12 10.75 1.24
N GLY A 113 -14.10 10.96 2.12
CA GLY A 113 -15.45 10.40 2.00
C GLY A 113 -15.53 8.91 2.31
N LYS A 114 -14.48 8.33 2.92
CA LYS A 114 -14.48 6.97 3.46
C LYS A 114 -14.22 7.03 4.96
N ASN A 115 -14.88 6.14 5.68
CA ASN A 115 -14.54 5.83 7.06
C ASN A 115 -13.71 4.54 7.08
N ILE A 116 -13.01 4.31 8.19
CA ILE A 116 -12.38 3.02 8.46
C ILE A 116 -13.45 1.93 8.35
N ALA A 117 -13.15 0.89 7.58
CA ALA A 117 -14.02 -0.26 7.40
C ALA A 117 -13.33 -1.53 7.87
N PHE A 118 -14.14 -2.48 8.35
CA PHE A 118 -13.69 -3.79 8.79
C PHE A 118 -14.39 -4.83 7.94
N ARG A 119 -13.62 -5.63 7.20
CA ARG A 119 -14.13 -6.71 6.37
C ARG A 119 -13.82 -8.04 7.03
N VAL A 120 -14.86 -8.83 7.28
CA VAL A 120 -14.70 -10.21 7.72
C VAL A 120 -14.13 -11.03 6.58
N VAL A 121 -13.00 -11.68 6.81
CA VAL A 121 -12.32 -12.49 5.81
C VAL A 121 -13.05 -13.82 5.65
N GLU A 122 -13.17 -14.29 4.41
CA GLU A 122 -13.74 -15.60 4.09
C GLU A 122 -13.02 -16.71 4.88
N GLY A 123 -13.79 -17.69 5.37
CA GLY A 123 -13.30 -18.70 6.31
C GLY A 123 -13.46 -18.34 7.78
N SER A 124 -13.94 -17.12 8.09
CA SER A 124 -14.38 -16.78 9.44
C SER A 124 -15.58 -17.62 9.88
N THR A 125 -15.53 -18.09 11.12
CA THR A 125 -16.56 -18.94 11.75
C THR A 125 -16.94 -18.37 13.13
N SER A 126 -17.84 -19.05 13.84
CA SER A 126 -18.16 -18.70 15.23
C SER A 126 -16.99 -18.91 16.22
N PHE A 127 -15.96 -19.66 15.83
CA PHE A 127 -14.82 -20.01 16.69
C PHE A 127 -13.50 -19.39 16.24
N TRP A 128 -13.47 -18.81 15.05
CA TRP A 128 -12.29 -18.16 14.48
C TRP A 128 -12.73 -16.93 13.69
N LEU A 129 -12.06 -15.80 13.95
CA LEU A 129 -12.37 -14.53 13.31
C LEU A 129 -11.10 -13.95 12.71
N SER A 130 -11.17 -13.57 11.43
CA SER A 130 -10.17 -12.71 10.80
C SER A 130 -10.83 -11.52 10.16
N LEU A 131 -10.14 -10.38 10.29
CA LEU A 131 -10.59 -9.09 9.86
C LEU A 131 -9.51 -8.46 9.00
N LEU A 132 -9.90 -7.95 7.85
CA LEU A 132 -9.12 -6.97 7.11
C LEU A 132 -9.64 -5.59 7.47
N VAL A 133 -8.74 -4.71 7.85
CA VAL A 133 -9.07 -3.30 8.06
C VAL A 133 -8.75 -2.54 6.76
N GLU A 134 -9.65 -1.64 6.39
CA GLU A 134 -9.61 -0.90 5.14
C GLU A 134 -9.77 0.60 5.42
N PHE A 135 -9.12 1.41 4.59
CA PHE A 135 -9.22 2.87 4.61
C PHE A 135 -8.78 3.51 5.93
N GLU A 136 -7.71 2.98 6.53
CA GLU A 136 -7.04 3.59 7.69
C GLU A 136 -6.47 4.96 7.30
N ASP A 137 -7.17 6.02 7.70
CA ASP A 137 -6.68 7.39 7.52
C ASP A 137 -5.52 7.68 8.49
N GLY A 138 -4.70 8.68 8.20
CA GLY A 138 -3.53 8.97 9.05
C GLY A 138 -2.35 8.05 8.74
N ASP A 139 -1.79 7.37 9.74
CA ASP A 139 -0.54 6.62 9.58
C ASP A 139 -0.65 5.46 8.57
N GLY A 140 -1.85 4.90 8.42
CA GLY A 140 -2.18 3.88 7.43
C GLY A 140 -1.77 2.46 7.81
N ASP A 141 -1.00 2.26 8.87
CA ASP A 141 -0.66 0.95 9.45
C ASP A 141 -1.36 0.73 10.80
N ILE A 142 -1.46 -0.54 11.21
CA ILE A 142 -2.12 -0.94 12.46
C ILE A 142 -1.09 -1.54 13.40
N GLY A 143 -0.86 -0.88 14.54
CA GLY A 143 0.06 -1.37 15.58
C GLY A 143 -0.52 -2.52 16.41
N SER A 144 -1.81 -2.48 16.73
CA SER A 144 -2.51 -3.54 17.47
C SER A 144 -4.01 -3.47 17.27
N MET A 145 -4.70 -4.60 17.42
CA MET A 145 -6.16 -4.67 17.36
C MET A 145 -6.69 -5.48 18.54
N GLN A 146 -7.81 -5.03 19.11
CA GLN A 146 -8.47 -5.73 20.22
C GLN A 146 -9.97 -5.86 19.92
N LEU A 147 -10.54 -7.00 20.29
CA LEU A 147 -11.96 -7.27 20.20
C LEU A 147 -12.57 -7.32 21.60
N LYS A 148 -13.72 -6.68 21.79
CA LYS A 148 -14.48 -6.74 23.04
C LYS A 148 -15.92 -7.12 22.75
N GLN A 149 -16.32 -8.31 23.19
CA GLN A 149 -17.73 -8.66 23.23
C GLN A 149 -18.44 -7.84 24.32
N VAL A 150 -19.70 -7.46 24.08
CA VAL A 150 -20.52 -6.73 25.06
C VAL A 150 -20.46 -7.42 26.42
N ASN A 151 -20.19 -6.66 27.47
CA ASN A 151 -20.03 -7.14 28.86
C ASN A 151 -18.87 -8.12 29.13
N LYS A 152 -17.89 -8.25 28.22
CA LYS A 152 -16.65 -9.01 28.44
C LYS A 152 -15.43 -8.09 28.45
N ARG A 153 -14.28 -8.63 28.84
CA ARG A 153 -12.98 -7.95 28.70
C ARG A 153 -12.54 -7.97 27.23
N SER A 154 -11.68 -7.02 26.85
CA SER A 154 -11.07 -7.06 25.52
C SER A 154 -10.04 -8.20 25.43
N ALA A 155 -9.92 -8.77 24.24
CA ALA A 155 -8.90 -9.73 23.89
C ALA A 155 -8.11 -9.20 22.68
N PRO A 156 -6.77 -9.38 22.64
CA PRO A 156 -5.98 -8.99 21.48
C PRO A 156 -6.27 -9.91 20.29
N LEU A 157 -6.26 -9.35 19.09
CA LEU A 157 -6.23 -10.10 17.84
C LEU A 157 -4.78 -10.25 17.38
N CYS A 158 -4.46 -11.42 16.83
CA CYS A 158 -3.19 -11.65 16.15
C CYS A 158 -3.18 -10.96 14.78
N ARG A 159 -2.00 -10.54 14.35
CA ARG A 159 -1.74 -10.12 12.97
C ARG A 159 -1.47 -11.34 12.10
#